data_AF-X6D5J1-F1
#
_entry.id   AF-X6D5J1-F1
#
_cell.length_a   1.000
_cell.length_b   1.000
_cell.length_c   1.000
_cell.angle_alpha   90.00
_cell.angle_beta   90.00
_cell.angle_gamma   90.00
#
_symmetry.space_group_name_H-M   'P 1'
#
loop_
_entity.id
_entity.type
_entity.pdbx_description
1 polymer ?
#
loop_
_entity_poly.entity_id
_entity_poly.type
_entity_poly.pdbx_seq_one_letter_code
_entity_poly.pdbx_strand_id
1 'polypeptide(L)' 'MAEFKDRDLHLVKKALAIAVLAIDRQPGPFQSTSDQSDMKALLDRMIHGDVELEHYARAARIAVTGKTD' A
#
# COMPACT_ATOMS: atom_id res chain seq x y z
N MET A 1 13.74 13.16 -16.49
CA MET A 1 12.86 13.76 -15.44
C MET A 1 11.53 13.01 -15.29
N ALA A 2 10.86 12.61 -16.38
CA ALA A 2 9.62 11.82 -16.31
C ALA A 2 9.81 10.44 -15.63
N GLU A 3 10.84 9.69 -16.01
CA GLU A 3 11.13 8.36 -15.47
C GLU A 3 11.41 8.35 -13.95
N PHE A 4 12.03 9.42 -13.42
CA PHE A 4 12.22 9.57 -11.98
C PHE A 4 10.90 9.88 -11.25
N LYS A 5 10.02 10.71 -11.82
CA LYS A 5 8.69 10.98 -11.26
C LYS A 5 7.81 9.73 -11.26
N ASP A 6 7.87 8.92 -12.31
CA ASP A 6 7.11 7.67 -12.39
C ASP A 6 7.62 6.64 -11.36
N ARG A 7 8.95 6.60 -11.14
CA ARG A 7 9.56 5.77 -10.11
C ARG A 7 9.21 6.21 -8.69
N ASP A 8 9.25 7.51 -8.40
CA ASP A 8 8.89 8.05 -7.09
C ASP A 8 7.42 7.77 -6.78
N LEU A 9 6.54 8.02 -7.75
CA LEU A 9 5.12 7.70 -7.64
C LEU A 9 4.90 6.20 -7.38
N HIS A 10 5.61 5.34 -8.10
CA HIS A 10 5.55 3.90 -7.91
C HIS A 10 5.98 3.49 -6.48
N LEU A 11 7.03 4.11 -5.94
CA LEU A 11 7.50 3.85 -4.58
C LEU A 11 6.48 4.30 -3.53
N VAL A 12 5.84 5.47 -3.72
CA VAL A 12 4.81 5.96 -2.79
C VAL A 12 3.60 5.03 -2.77
N LYS A 13 3.10 4.59 -3.93
CA LYS A 13 2.01 3.61 -4.02
C LYS A 13 2.35 2.31 -3.27
N LYS A 14 3.57 1.81 -3.47
CA LYS A 14 4.06 0.61 -2.79
C LYS A 14 4.15 0.79 -1.27
N ALA A 15 4.65 1.93 -0.81
CA ALA A 15 4.76 2.25 0.60
C ALA A 15 3.38 2.36 1.28
N LEU A 16 2.41 3.01 0.62
CA LEU A 16 1.03 3.10 1.10
C LEU A 16 0.38 1.72 1.22
N ALA A 17 0.54 0.85 0.21
CA ALA A 17 0.02 -0.50 0.26
C ALA A 17 0.59 -1.33 1.43
N ILE A 18 1.90 -1.18 1.70
CA ILE A 18 2.56 -1.81 2.86
C ILE A 18 1.99 -1.28 4.17
N ALA A 19 1.87 0.05 4.30
CA ALA A 19 1.38 0.68 5.53
C ALA A 19 -0.07 0.27 5.84
N VAL A 20 -0.96 0.30 4.83
CA VAL A 20 -2.36 -0.13 4.97
C VAL A 20 -2.44 -1.57 5.48
N LEU A 21 -1.67 -2.48 4.88
CA LEU A 21 -1.66 -3.89 5.29
C LEU A 21 -1.00 -4.10 6.66
N ALA A 22 0.07 -3.36 6.97
CA ALA A 22 0.73 -3.45 8.27
C ALA A 22 -0.19 -3.03 9.41
N ILE A 23 -0.93 -1.92 9.23
CA ILE A 23 -1.91 -1.44 10.21
C ILE A 23 -3.08 -2.42 10.33
N ASP A 24 -3.59 -2.95 9.20
CA ASP A 24 -4.67 -3.95 9.21
C ASP A 24 -4.31 -5.20 10.04
N ARG A 25 -3.04 -5.62 9.94
CA ARG A 25 -2.52 -6.83 10.57
C ARG A 25 -2.06 -6.65 12.02
N GLN A 26 -2.13 -5.43 12.57
CA GLN A 26 -1.80 -5.16 13.98
C GLN A 26 -3.07 -4.91 14.79
N PRO A 27 -3.87 -5.95 15.11
CA PRO A 27 -5.04 -5.78 15.94
C PRO A 27 -4.64 -5.36 17.35
N GLY A 28 -5.32 -4.35 17.89
CA GLY A 28 -5.07 -3.89 19.24
C GLY A 28 -5.55 -2.46 19.48
N PRO A 29 -5.43 -1.95 20.72
CA PRO A 29 -5.87 -0.61 21.09
C PRO A 29 -5.10 0.51 20.37
N PHE A 30 -3.98 0.19 19.72
CA PHE A 30 -3.16 1.13 18.95
C PHE A 30 -3.24 0.88 17.44
N GLN A 31 -4.25 0.15 16.97
CA GLN A 31 -4.53 0.03 15.55
C GLN A 31 -5.07 1.36 15.03
N SER A 32 -4.25 2.11 14.30
CA SER A 32 -4.63 3.43 13.78
C SER A 32 -5.54 3.30 12.55
N THR A 33 -6.81 2.96 12.78
CA THR A 33 -7.81 2.76 11.72
C THR A 33 -8.08 4.04 10.91
N SER A 34 -7.92 5.22 11.54
CA SER A 34 -7.99 6.51 10.85
C SER A 34 -6.86 6.63 9.83
N ASP A 35 -5.61 6.43 10.24
CA ASP A 35 -4.45 6.50 9.34
C ASP A 35 -4.56 5.47 8.22
N GLN A 36 -4.99 4.25 8.55
CA GLN A 36 -5.23 3.20 7.57
C GLN A 36 -6.25 3.64 6.51
N SER A 37 -7.36 4.25 6.93
CA SER A 37 -8.44 4.69 6.04
C SER A 37 -7.97 5.83 5.13
N ASP A 38 -7.25 6.81 5.68
CA ASP A 38 -6.70 7.92 4.90
C ASP A 38 -5.67 7.45 3.87
N MET A 39 -4.76 6.54 4.29
CA MET A 39 -3.75 5.96 3.39
C MET A 39 -4.39 5.10 2.30
N LYS A 40 -5.43 4.33 2.62
CA LYS A 40 -6.19 3.55 1.63
C LYS A 40 -6.90 4.45 0.63
N ALA A 41 -7.58 5.50 1.10
CA ALA A 41 -8.26 6.45 0.23
C ALA A 41 -7.29 7.23 -0.68
N LEU A 42 -6.07 7.50 -0.22
CA LEU A 42 -5.02 8.06 -1.07
C LEU A 42 -4.54 7.04 -2.11
N LEU A 43 -4.30 5.79 -1.71
CA LEU A 43 -3.87 4.72 -2.61
C LEU A 43 -4.90 4.48 -3.73
N ASP A 44 -6.18 4.39 -3.38
CA ASP A 44 -7.29 4.20 -4.32
C ASP A 44 -7.38 5.33 -5.34
N ARG A 45 -7.06 6.58 -4.94
CA ARG A 45 -7.01 7.72 -5.86
C ARG A 45 -5.78 7.71 -6.78
N MET A 46 -4.68 7.08 -6.37
CA MET A 46 -3.42 7.08 -7.12
C MET A 46 -3.31 5.90 -8.10
N ILE A 47 -4.04 4.81 -7.83
CA ILE A 47 -4.04 3.60 -8.66
C ILE A 47 -5.00 3.75 -9.84
N HIS A 48 -4.56 3.32 -11.01
CA HIS A 48 -5.35 3.34 -12.24
C HIS A 48 -5.72 1.91 -12.64
N GLY A 49 -6.61 1.30 -11.84
CA GLY A 49 -7.24 0.01 -12.14
C GLY A 49 -6.75 -1.18 -11.30
N ASP A 50 -7.49 -2.27 -11.41
CA ASP A 50 -7.39 -3.42 -10.50
C ASP A 50 -6.08 -4.18 -10.62
N VAL A 51 -5.49 -4.25 -11.82
CA VAL A 51 -4.19 -4.94 -12.05
C VAL A 51 -3.06 -4.29 -11.25
N GLU A 52 -3.04 -2.96 -11.20
CA GLU A 52 -2.05 -2.20 -10.44
C GLU A 52 -2.28 -2.37 -8.92
N LEU A 53 -3.55 -2.40 -8.49
CA LEU A 53 -3.90 -2.70 -7.10
C LEU A 53 -3.44 -4.09 -6.66
N GLU A 54 -3.72 -5.12 -7.46
CA GLU A 54 -3.28 -6.49 -7.19
C GLU A 54 -1.75 -6.59 -7.11
N HIS A 55 -1.04 -5.89 -7.98
CA HIS A 55 0.42 -5.83 -7.97
C HIS A 55 0.95 -5.29 -6.63
N TYR A 56 0.43 -4.14 -6.17
CA TYR A 56 0.86 -3.56 -4.90
C TYR A 56 0.37 -4.34 -3.69
N ALA A 57 -0.83 -4.91 -3.73
CA ALA A 57 -1.35 -5.76 -2.66
C ALA A 57 -0.47 -7.01 -2.47
N ARG A 58 -0.03 -7.64 -3.56
CA ARG A 58 0.90 -8.77 -3.52
C ARG A 58 2.26 -8.34 -2.94
N ALA A 59 2.80 -7.22 -3.41
CA ALA A 59 4.07 -6.70 -2.90
C ALA A 59 4.00 -6.37 -1.40
N ALA A 60 2.90 -5.76 -0.96
CA ALA A 60 2.65 -5.47 0.45
C ALA A 60 2.56 -6.76 1.28
N ARG A 61 1.86 -7.78 0.78
CA ARG A 61 1.76 -9.08 1.47
C ARG A 61 3.12 -9.73 1.68
N ILE A 62 3.97 -9.74 0.66
CA ILE A 62 5.34 -10.24 0.77
C ILE A 62 6.12 -9.44 1.82
N ALA A 63 6.03 -8.11 1.79
CA ALA A 63 6.76 -7.24 2.71
C ALA A 63 6.31 -7.40 4.18
N VAL A 64 5.01 -7.51 4.43
CA VAL A 64 4.45 -7.55 5.79
C VAL A 64 4.44 -8.97 6.37
N THR A 65 4.28 -10.00 5.54
CA THR A 65 4.09 -11.38 6.01
C THR A 65 5.23 -12.34 5.64
N GLY A 66 6.10 -11.94 4.71
CA GLY A 66 7.12 -12.84 4.14
C GLY A 66 6.56 -13.92 3.22
N LYS A 67 5.26 -13.91 2.91
CA LYS A 67 4.58 -14.96 2.13
C LYS A 67 4.23 -14.48 0.72
N THR A 68 4.35 -15.40 -0.24
CA THR A 68 4.17 -15.14 -1.69
C THR A 68 2.82 -15.60 -2.24
N ASP A 69 2.00 -16.29 -1.44
CA ASP A 69 0.66 -16.80 -1.80
C ASP A 69 -0.40 -15.69 -1.94
#